data_AF-X1G885-F1
#
_entry.id   AF-X1G885-F1
#
_cell.length_a   1.000
_cell.length_b   1.000
_cell.length_c   1.000
_cell.angle_alpha   90.00
_cell.angle_beta   90.00
_cell.angle_gamma   90.00
#
_symmetry.space_group_name_H-M   'P 1'
#
loop_
_entity.id
_entity.type
_entity.pdbx_description
1 polymer ?
#
loop_
_entity_poly.entity_id
_entity_poly.type
_entity_poly.pdbx_seq_one_letter_code
_entity_poly.pdbx_strand_id
1 'polypeptide(L)'
;KNFSCPIYVHRVGYGLFCSGNLSISYEIFTKLFRMLGADFSHVGGIWGKSEKAQKKVARYVGILRKPSSIRATWPVVSGISLENMAEYYDFYGDDTLFLDHIDIYKDEGSSAKKLKALKQKMGLKS
;
A
#
# COMPACT_ATOMS: atom_id res chain seq x y z
N LYS A 1 24.43 -16.82 6.35
CA LYS A 1 24.42 -15.34 6.46
C LYS A 1 23.01 -14.92 6.81
N ASN A 2 22.81 -14.20 7.92
CA ASN A 2 21.49 -13.65 8.24
C ASN A 2 21.22 -12.48 7.30
N PHE A 3 20.13 -12.55 6.54
CA PHE A 3 19.65 -11.43 5.74
C PHE A 3 18.96 -10.44 6.69
N SER A 4 19.49 -9.22 6.79
CA SER A 4 19.06 -8.22 7.77
C SER A 4 18.36 -7.00 7.13
N CYS A 5 17.91 -7.14 5.88
CA CYS A 5 17.27 -6.05 5.14
C CYS A 5 15.76 -6.27 5.07
N PRO A 6 14.93 -5.21 5.17
CA PRO A 6 13.50 -5.34 4.97
C PRO A 6 13.13 -5.88 3.59
N ILE A 7 12.10 -6.72 3.52
CA ILE A 7 11.58 -7.29 2.28
C ILE A 7 10.37 -6.48 1.83
N TYR A 8 10.53 -5.79 0.70
CA TYR A 8 9.45 -5.09 0.01
C TYR A 8 8.92 -5.94 -1.15
N VAL A 9 7.63 -6.26 -1.13
CA VAL A 9 6.99 -7.07 -2.17
C VAL A 9 6.21 -6.18 -3.13
N HIS A 10 6.75 -6.02 -4.34
CA HIS A 10 5.98 -5.53 -5.47
C HIS A 10 5.10 -6.65 -6.05
N ARG A 11 3.92 -6.30 -6.55
CA ARG A 11 2.95 -7.25 -7.12
C ARG A 11 2.94 -7.28 -8.65
N VAL A 12 4.07 -7.03 -9.33
CA VAL A 12 4.09 -7.08 -10.81
C VAL A 12 3.64 -8.47 -11.27
N GLY A 13 2.81 -8.54 -12.32
CA GLY A 13 2.36 -9.80 -12.88
C GLY A 13 1.19 -10.47 -12.15
N TYR A 14 0.78 -9.99 -10.97
CA TYR A 14 -0.34 -10.61 -10.22
C TYR A 14 -1.65 -10.68 -11.02
N GLY A 15 -1.88 -9.70 -11.90
CA GLY A 15 -3.07 -9.63 -12.74
C GLY A 15 -3.24 -10.82 -13.67
N LEU A 16 -2.15 -11.50 -14.05
CA LEU A 16 -2.20 -12.72 -14.85
C LEU A 16 -2.88 -13.87 -14.11
N PHE A 17 -2.70 -13.94 -12.78
CA PHE A 17 -3.27 -14.99 -11.94
C PHE A 17 -4.62 -14.59 -11.32
N CYS A 18 -4.85 -13.29 -11.15
CA CYS A 18 -6.04 -12.77 -10.46
C CYS A 18 -7.17 -12.33 -11.41
N SER A 19 -7.04 -12.56 -12.71
CA SER A 19 -8.04 -12.21 -13.73
C SER A 19 -8.69 -13.46 -14.36
N GLY A 20 -9.93 -13.32 -14.83
CA GLY A 20 -10.66 -14.40 -15.52
C GLY A 20 -11.40 -15.39 -14.62
N ASN A 21 -11.94 -16.45 -15.24
CA ASN A 21 -12.81 -17.44 -14.59
C ASN A 21 -12.03 -18.46 -13.73
N LEU A 22 -10.76 -18.69 -14.04
CA LEU A 22 -9.85 -19.55 -13.27
C LEU A 22 -8.80 -18.67 -12.56
N SER A 23 -9.27 -17.83 -11.63
CA SER A 23 -8.43 -16.87 -10.93
C SER A 23 -8.04 -17.33 -9.53
N ILE A 24 -6.79 -17.06 -9.13
CA ILE A 24 -6.34 -17.13 -7.74
C ILE A 24 -6.68 -15.81 -7.07
N SER A 25 -7.37 -15.86 -5.93
CA SER A 25 -7.66 -14.65 -5.16
C SER A 25 -6.37 -14.00 -4.66
N TYR A 26 -6.27 -12.67 -4.80
CA TYR A 26 -5.13 -11.92 -4.24
C TYR A 26 -5.01 -12.04 -2.71
N GLU A 27 -6.08 -12.47 -2.02
CA GLU A 27 -6.02 -12.84 -0.60
C GLU A 27 -4.99 -13.94 -0.33
N ILE A 28 -4.86 -14.90 -1.24
CA ILE A 28 -3.91 -16.02 -1.11
C ILE A 28 -2.49 -15.48 -1.18
N PHE A 29 -2.19 -14.67 -2.19
CA PHE A 29 -0.89 -13.99 -2.32
C PHE A 29 -0.57 -13.13 -1.10
N THR A 30 -1.54 -12.35 -0.61
CA THR A 30 -1.39 -11.51 0.59
C THR A 30 -1.01 -12.32 1.82
N LYS A 31 -1.66 -13.48 2.04
CA LYS A 31 -1.32 -14.41 3.13
C LYS A 31 0.08 -14.98 2.96
N LEU A 32 0.41 -15.45 1.74
CA LEU A 32 1.70 -16.06 1.43
C LEU A 32 2.85 -15.06 1.65
N PHE A 33 2.74 -13.84 1.15
CA PHE A 33 3.79 -12.83 1.31
C PHE A 33 4.06 -12.53 2.78
N ARG A 34 3.02 -12.39 3.60
CA ARG A 34 3.18 -12.22 5.05
C ARG A 34 3.85 -13.44 5.69
N MET A 35 3.41 -14.66 5.35
CA MET A 35 4.00 -15.90 5.89
C MET A 35 5.48 -16.05 5.52
N LEU A 36 5.88 -15.58 4.34
CA LEU A 36 7.25 -15.61 3.86
C LEU A 36 8.12 -14.46 4.40
N GLY A 37 7.57 -13.62 5.28
CA GLY A 37 8.33 -12.58 5.97
C GLY A 37 8.42 -11.24 5.24
N ALA A 38 7.45 -10.90 4.38
CA ALA A 38 7.36 -9.56 3.82
C ALA A 38 7.20 -8.50 4.92
N ASP A 39 8.07 -7.49 4.94
CA ASP A 39 7.91 -6.32 5.79
C ASP A 39 6.89 -5.34 5.16
N PHE A 40 6.86 -5.27 3.83
CA PHE A 40 5.94 -4.41 3.07
C PHE A 40 5.30 -5.17 1.91
N SER A 41 4.00 -4.99 1.68
CA SER A 41 3.30 -5.64 0.56
C SER A 41 2.18 -4.77 -0.05
N HIS A 42 2.13 -4.68 -1.38
CA HIS A 42 1.08 -3.94 -2.08
C HIS A 42 -0.33 -4.52 -1.88
N VAL A 43 -1.31 -3.65 -1.63
CA VAL A 43 -2.73 -4.02 -1.47
C VAL A 43 -3.66 -3.35 -2.49
N GLY A 44 -3.19 -2.28 -3.14
CA GLY A 44 -3.91 -1.55 -4.19
C GLY A 44 -4.54 -0.25 -3.71
N GLY A 45 -5.18 0.49 -4.62
CA GLY A 45 -5.78 1.78 -4.32
C GLY A 45 -7.29 1.70 -4.04
N ILE A 46 -7.84 2.70 -3.35
CA ILE A 46 -9.30 2.83 -3.05
C ILE A 46 -9.98 3.97 -3.81
N TRP A 47 -9.20 4.95 -4.27
CA TRP A 47 -9.72 6.15 -4.91
C TRP A 47 -10.46 5.83 -6.21
N GLY A 48 -11.67 6.35 -6.36
CA GLY A 48 -12.54 6.11 -7.51
C GLY A 48 -12.92 4.63 -7.71
N LYS A 49 -12.76 3.78 -6.69
CA LYS A 49 -13.13 2.37 -6.73
C LYS A 49 -14.51 2.16 -6.12
N SER A 50 -15.22 1.14 -6.60
CA SER A 50 -16.50 0.74 -6.01
C SER A 50 -16.34 0.23 -4.58
N GLU A 51 -17.40 0.32 -3.79
CA GLU A 51 -17.43 -0.18 -2.40
C GLU A 51 -17.00 -1.66 -2.31
N LYS A 52 -17.42 -2.48 -3.29
CA LYS A 52 -17.02 -3.89 -3.38
C LYS A 52 -15.50 -4.05 -3.53
N ALA A 53 -14.86 -3.18 -4.32
CA ALA A 53 -13.41 -3.20 -4.47
C ALA A 53 -12.70 -2.69 -3.20
N GLN A 54 -13.22 -1.64 -2.57
CA GLN A 54 -12.70 -1.14 -1.29
C GLN A 54 -12.79 -2.20 -0.18
N LYS A 55 -13.90 -2.92 -0.07
CA LYS A 55 -14.07 -4.06 0.86
C LYS A 55 -13.06 -5.18 0.64
N LYS A 56 -12.68 -5.46 -0.62
CA LYS A 56 -11.60 -6.42 -0.93
C LYS A 56 -10.25 -5.93 -0.42
N VAL A 57 -9.94 -4.66 -0.67
CA VAL A 57 -8.69 -4.04 -0.22
C VAL A 57 -8.62 -4.00 1.31
N ALA A 58 -9.71 -3.64 2.00
CA ALA A 58 -9.80 -3.67 3.47
C ALA A 58 -9.48 -5.06 4.04
N ARG A 59 -9.93 -6.12 3.37
CA ARG A 59 -9.62 -7.49 3.73
C ARG A 59 -8.13 -7.81 3.58
N TYR A 60 -7.47 -7.31 2.52
CA TYR A 60 -6.03 -7.50 2.34
C TYR A 60 -5.24 -6.80 3.43
N VAL A 61 -5.59 -5.55 3.75
CA VAL A 61 -5.02 -4.80 4.88
C VAL A 61 -5.20 -5.57 6.19
N GLY A 62 -6.41 -6.08 6.44
CA GLY A 62 -6.71 -6.89 7.62
C GLY A 62 -5.83 -8.15 7.72
N ILE A 63 -5.60 -8.85 6.61
CA ILE A 63 -4.70 -10.01 6.57
C ILE A 63 -3.27 -9.61 6.95
N LEU A 64 -2.76 -8.49 6.43
CA LEU A 64 -1.38 -8.06 6.68
C LEU A 64 -1.16 -7.63 8.15
N ARG A 65 -2.20 -7.05 8.78
CA ARG A 65 -2.11 -6.50 10.14
C ARG A 65 -2.58 -7.42 11.26
N LYS A 66 -3.35 -8.48 10.94
CA LYS A 66 -3.97 -9.36 11.95
C LYS A 66 -2.93 -9.84 12.98
N PRO A 67 -3.10 -9.59 14.30
CA PRO A 67 -2.19 -10.11 15.31
C PRO A 67 -2.05 -11.64 15.22
N SER A 68 -0.81 -12.13 15.20
CA SER A 68 -0.49 -13.57 15.18
C SER A 68 0.97 -13.81 15.59
N SER A 69 1.41 -15.08 15.56
CA SER A 69 2.83 -15.45 15.72
C SER A 69 3.72 -15.01 14.57
N ILE A 70 3.14 -14.61 13.43
CA ILE A 70 3.85 -14.06 12.28
C ILE A 70 3.81 -12.54 12.41
N ARG A 71 4.96 -11.88 12.22
CA ARG A 71 5.05 -10.42 12.23
C ARG A 71 4.01 -9.79 11.28
N ALA A 72 3.48 -8.64 11.67
CA ALA A 72 2.63 -7.85 10.79
C ALA A 72 3.43 -7.32 9.59
N THR A 73 2.77 -7.22 8.45
CA THR A 73 3.33 -6.62 7.23
C THR A 73 2.67 -5.26 7.02
N TRP A 74 3.43 -4.25 6.65
CA TRP A 74 2.90 -2.94 6.33
C TRP A 74 2.24 -2.96 4.94
N PRO A 75 0.94 -2.62 4.80
CA PRO A 75 0.34 -2.43 3.50
C PRO A 75 1.05 -1.32 2.72
N VAL A 76 1.21 -1.54 1.43
CA VAL A 76 1.73 -0.57 0.48
C VAL A 76 0.62 -0.16 -0.48
N VAL A 77 0.44 1.15 -0.64
CA VAL A 77 -0.53 1.72 -1.55
C VAL A 77 0.17 2.69 -2.49
N SER A 78 -0.20 2.66 -3.77
CA SER A 78 0.40 3.48 -4.82
C SER A 78 -0.66 4.26 -5.60
N GLY A 79 -0.26 5.34 -6.26
CA GLY A 79 -1.18 6.24 -6.97
C GLY A 79 -1.83 7.28 -6.05
N ILE A 80 -1.12 7.64 -4.99
CA ILE A 80 -1.47 8.73 -4.10
C ILE A 80 -1.27 10.07 -4.82
N SER A 81 -2.01 11.09 -4.40
CA SER A 81 -1.86 12.49 -4.79
C SER A 81 -2.35 13.39 -3.66
N LEU A 82 -2.12 14.70 -3.75
CA LEU A 82 -2.62 15.67 -2.77
C LEU A 82 -4.16 15.68 -2.65
N GLU A 83 -4.85 15.33 -3.73
CA GLU A 83 -6.31 15.33 -3.80
C GLU A 83 -6.90 14.16 -3.02
N ASN A 84 -6.28 12.98 -3.12
CA ASN A 84 -6.81 11.74 -2.58
C ASN A 84 -6.15 11.30 -1.26
N MET A 85 -5.03 11.91 -0.84
CA MET A 85 -4.27 11.48 0.32
C MET A 85 -5.11 11.38 1.60
N ALA A 86 -6.01 12.34 1.84
CA ALA A 86 -6.83 12.32 3.06
C ALA A 86 -7.69 11.05 3.14
N GLU A 87 -8.38 10.71 2.05
CA GLU A 87 -9.17 9.48 1.96
C GLU A 87 -8.31 8.22 2.13
N TYR A 88 -7.13 8.21 1.51
CA TYR A 88 -6.16 7.13 1.68
C TYR A 88 -5.69 7.02 3.13
N TYR A 89 -5.35 8.12 3.78
CA TYR A 89 -4.89 8.10 5.15
C TYR A 89 -6.00 7.66 6.11
N ASP A 90 -7.23 8.14 5.93
CA ASP A 90 -8.39 7.74 6.73
C ASP A 90 -8.67 6.23 6.61
N PHE A 91 -8.51 5.65 5.43
CA PHE A 91 -8.76 4.23 5.20
C PHE A 91 -7.62 3.34 5.69
N TYR A 92 -6.37 3.74 5.43
CA TYR A 92 -5.21 2.88 5.69
C TYR A 92 -4.56 3.15 7.05
N GLY A 93 -4.54 4.38 7.54
CA GLY A 93 -3.90 4.75 8.81
C GLY A 93 -2.37 4.68 8.80
N ASP A 94 -1.78 4.89 9.98
CA ASP A 94 -0.34 5.16 10.18
C ASP A 94 0.61 4.05 9.76
N ASP A 95 0.24 2.78 9.99
CA ASP A 95 1.08 1.62 9.66
C ASP A 95 0.96 1.25 8.18
N THR A 96 1.22 2.21 7.28
CA THR A 96 1.06 2.08 5.83
C THR A 96 2.18 2.81 5.11
N LEU A 97 2.73 2.17 4.08
CA LEU A 97 3.62 2.85 3.15
C LEU A 97 2.81 3.46 2.00
N PHE A 98 2.71 4.78 2.00
CA PHE A 98 2.10 5.56 0.92
C PHE A 98 3.14 5.87 -0.15
N LEU A 99 2.99 5.23 -1.31
CA LEU A 99 3.84 5.45 -2.48
C LEU A 99 3.19 6.43 -3.43
N ASP A 100 3.90 7.52 -3.61
CA ASP A 100 3.47 8.56 -4.51
C ASP A 100 4.16 8.43 -5.87
N HIS A 101 3.37 8.55 -6.93
CA HIS A 101 3.84 8.89 -8.27
C HIS A 101 3.62 10.38 -8.51
N ILE A 102 3.85 11.24 -7.51
CA ILE A 102 3.94 12.67 -7.76
C ILE A 102 5.03 12.80 -8.84
N ASP A 103 4.86 13.78 -9.71
CA ASP A 103 5.92 14.34 -10.55
C ASP A 103 7.09 14.90 -9.69
N ILE A 104 7.58 14.14 -8.72
CA ILE A 104 8.67 14.44 -7.77
C ILE A 104 9.98 14.53 -8.56
N TYR A 105 10.00 13.86 -9.71
CA TYR A 105 11.16 13.73 -10.55
C TYR A 105 11.14 14.68 -11.75
N LYS A 106 10.13 15.55 -11.90
CA LYS A 106 10.12 16.56 -12.97
C LYS A 106 10.86 17.84 -12.58
N ASP A 107 10.89 18.20 -11.30
CA ASP A 107 11.65 19.34 -10.75
C ASP A 107 11.76 19.20 -9.21
N GLU A 108 12.99 19.15 -8.67
CA GLU A 108 13.28 18.96 -7.23
C GLU A 108 12.59 20.02 -6.35
N GLY A 109 12.44 21.25 -6.87
CA GLY A 109 11.75 22.34 -6.18
C GLY A 109 10.25 22.11 -6.02
N SER A 110 9.62 21.33 -6.92
CA SER A 110 8.19 20.99 -6.83
C SER A 110 7.92 19.90 -5.80
N SER A 111 8.88 19.01 -5.62
CA SER A 111 8.82 17.78 -4.82
C SER A 111 8.80 18.06 -3.33
N ALA A 112 9.79 18.81 -2.86
CA ALA A 112 9.87 19.22 -1.47
C ALA A 112 8.67 20.09 -1.08
N LYS A 113 8.19 20.96 -1.98
CA LYS A 113 6.99 21.77 -1.77
C LYS A 113 5.73 20.92 -1.66
N LYS A 114 5.54 19.93 -2.55
CA LYS A 114 4.39 19.01 -2.50
C LYS A 114 4.42 18.12 -1.27
N LEU A 115 5.59 17.60 -0.89
CA LEU A 115 5.74 16.84 0.36
C LEU A 115 5.45 17.70 1.59
N LYS A 116 5.92 18.96 1.60
CA LYS A 116 5.61 19.92 2.67
C LYS A 116 4.11 20.23 2.74
N ALA A 117 3.46 20.45 1.60
CA ALA A 117 2.01 20.67 1.53
C ALA A 117 1.22 19.44 2.00
N LEU A 118 1.67 18.23 1.64
CA LEU A 118 1.10 16.97 2.10
C LEU A 118 1.18 16.85 3.63
N LYS A 119 2.38 17.05 4.20
CA LYS A 119 2.60 17.05 5.65
C LYS A 119 1.74 18.08 6.37
N GLN A 120 1.67 19.32 5.85
CA GLN A 120 0.84 20.38 6.40
C GLN A 120 -0.66 20.03 6.38
N LYS A 121 -1.17 19.49 5.27
CA LYS A 121 -2.57 19.05 5.15
C LYS A 121 -2.91 17.94 6.16
N MET A 122 -1.93 17.09 6.47
CA MET A 122 -2.07 16.01 7.45
C MET A 122 -1.82 16.46 8.91
N GLY A 123 -1.50 17.73 9.15
CA GLY A 123 -1.13 18.21 10.48
C GLY A 123 0.20 17.65 11.00
N LEU A 124 1.02 17.06 10.12
CA LEU A 124 2.33 16.52 10.46
C LEU A 124 3.38 17.63 10.45
N LYS A 125 4.33 17.58 11.41
CA LYS A 125 5.45 18.54 11.44
C LYS A 125 6.28 18.39 10.16
N SER A 126 6.51 19.52 9.49
CA SER A 126 7.26 19.62 8.22
C SER A 126 8.72 19.23 8.39
#